data_AF-A0A1U8P6G1-F1
#
_entry.id   AF-A0A1U8P6G1-F1
#
_cell.length_a   1.000
_cell.length_b   1.000
_cell.length_c   1.000
_cell.angle_alpha   90.00
_cell.angle_beta   90.00
_cell.angle_gamma   90.00
#
_symmetry.space_group_name_H-M   'P 1'
#
loop_
_entity.id
_entity.type
_entity.pdbx_description
1 polymer ?
#
loop_
_entity_poly.entity_id
_entity_poly.type
_entity_poly.pdbx_seq_one_letter_code
_entity_poly.pdbx_strand_id
1 'polypeptide(L)'
;MSSRRPSSRQSSGGVSRISDDQIIALVSKLRHLLPEIHDNRSDKVSASKVLQETCNYIRSLHKEVEDLSDRLSQLLATIDAESAEAAIIRSLLM
;
A
#
# COMPACT_ATOMS: atom_id res chain seq x y z
N MET A 1 -25.39 40.05 -43.20
CA MET A 1 -25.66 38.97 -42.24
C MET A 1 -24.77 37.77 -42.55
N SER A 2 -23.91 37.37 -41.61
CA SER A 2 -23.47 35.99 -41.36
C SER A 2 -22.28 36.02 -40.41
N SER A 3 -22.59 36.07 -39.12
CA SER A 3 -21.63 36.03 -38.02
C SER A 3 -20.99 34.65 -37.96
N ARG A 4 -19.68 34.57 -38.26
CA ARG A 4 -18.87 33.38 -37.99
C ARG A 4 -18.54 33.38 -36.50
N ARG A 5 -19.36 32.68 -35.71
CA ARG A 5 -19.08 32.43 -34.29
C ARG A 5 -18.09 31.26 -34.21
N PRO A 6 -16.88 31.44 -33.65
CA PRO A 6 -15.97 30.33 -33.44
C PRO A 6 -16.59 29.41 -32.38
N SER A 7 -16.70 28.13 -32.71
CA SER A 7 -17.14 27.11 -31.77
C SER A 7 -16.09 27.02 -30.67
N SER A 8 -16.45 27.55 -29.50
CA SER A 8 -15.78 27.31 -28.23
C SER A 8 -15.64 25.80 -28.06
N ARG A 9 -14.43 25.27 -28.27
CA ARG A 9 -14.05 23.96 -27.74
C ARG A 9 -13.97 24.13 -26.25
N GLN A 10 -15.14 24.00 -25.63
CA GLN A 10 -15.36 23.89 -24.22
C GLN A 10 -14.35 22.88 -23.68
N SER A 11 -13.42 23.40 -22.90
CA SER A 11 -12.56 22.68 -21.98
C SER A 11 -13.50 21.98 -20.99
N SER A 12 -14.02 20.83 -21.40
CA SER A 12 -14.60 19.88 -20.48
C SER A 12 -13.44 19.38 -19.62
N GLY A 13 -13.38 19.89 -18.39
CA GLY A 13 -12.57 19.39 -17.30
C GLY A 13 -12.93 17.94 -17.00
N GLY A 14 -12.55 17.06 -17.92
CA GLY A 14 -12.61 15.64 -17.76
C GLY A 14 -11.61 15.29 -16.66
N VAL A 15 -12.10 14.59 -15.65
CA VAL A 15 -11.29 13.74 -14.76
C VAL A 15 -10.10 13.25 -15.57
N SER A 16 -8.88 13.68 -15.24
CA SER A 16 -7.67 13.27 -15.94
C SER A 16 -7.73 11.76 -16.09
N ARG A 17 -8.00 11.29 -17.30
CA ARG A 17 -8.07 9.85 -17.56
C ARG A 17 -6.66 9.35 -17.31
N ILE A 18 -6.52 8.50 -16.29
CA ILE A 18 -5.27 7.81 -16.02
C ILE A 18 -4.81 7.18 -17.33
N SER A 19 -3.60 7.49 -17.76
CA SER A 19 -3.03 6.93 -18.99
C SER A 19 -2.47 5.54 -18.73
N ASP A 20 -2.39 4.71 -19.76
CA ASP A 20 -1.82 3.36 -19.65
C ASP A 20 -0.37 3.40 -19.13
N ASP A 21 0.40 4.41 -19.52
CA ASP A 21 1.77 4.62 -19.00
C ASP A 21 1.79 4.85 -17.48
N GLN A 22 0.80 5.59 -16.95
CA GLN A 22 0.67 5.79 -15.50
C GLN A 22 0.29 4.49 -14.79
N ILE A 23 -0.56 3.66 -15.40
CA ILE A 23 -0.92 2.33 -14.88
C ILE A 23 0.32 1.43 -14.85
N ILE A 24 1.11 1.38 -15.92
CA ILE A 24 2.34 0.60 -16.01
C ILE A 24 3.37 1.07 -14.97
N ALA A 25 3.50 2.38 -14.75
CA ALA A 25 4.39 2.94 -13.74
C ALA A 25 3.96 2.56 -12.32
N LEU A 26 2.65 2.57 -12.02
CA LEU A 26 2.11 2.15 -10.73
C LEU A 26 2.33 0.66 -10.48
N VAL A 27 2.03 -0.20 -11.46
CA VAL A 27 2.28 -1.64 -11.37
C VAL A 27 3.77 -1.93 -11.16
N SER A 28 4.64 -1.20 -11.87
CA SER A 28 6.09 -1.29 -11.67
C SER A 28 6.49 -0.95 -10.25
N LYS A 29 5.98 0.13 -9.66
CA LYS A 29 6.25 0.49 -8.26
C LYS A 29 5.76 -0.58 -7.28
N LEU A 30 4.57 -1.11 -7.48
CA LEU A 30 4.04 -2.20 -6.64
C LEU A 30 4.93 -3.44 -6.68
N ARG A 31 5.46 -3.82 -7.84
CA ARG A 31 6.40 -4.95 -7.95
C ARG A 31 7.65 -4.78 -7.10
N HIS A 32 8.17 -3.56 -6.97
CA HIS A 32 9.39 -3.30 -6.17
C HIS A 32 9.14 -3.44 -4.67
N LEU A 33 7.90 -3.26 -4.22
CA LEU A 33 7.52 -3.35 -2.81
C LEU A 33 7.15 -4.77 -2.38
N LEU A 34 7.08 -5.72 -3.32
CA LEU A 34 6.63 -7.07 -3.03
C LEU A 34 7.81 -8.04 -2.91
N PRO A 35 8.08 -8.59 -1.71
CA PRO A 35 9.16 -9.54 -1.52
C PRO A 35 8.98 -10.81 -2.37
N GLU A 36 7.75 -11.31 -2.50
CA GLU A 36 7.39 -12.53 -3.25
C GLU A 36 7.58 -12.43 -4.77
N ILE A 37 7.51 -11.22 -5.34
CA ILE A 37 7.71 -11.01 -6.78
C ILE A 37 9.20 -10.87 -7.11
N HIS A 38 10.04 -10.57 -6.11
CA HIS A 38 11.49 -10.40 -6.30
C HIS A 38 12.19 -11.73 -6.63
N ASP A 39 11.74 -12.85 -6.04
CA ASP A 39 12.31 -14.19 -6.29
C ASP A 39 11.80 -14.82 -7.60
N ASN A 40 10.59 -14.47 -8.03
CA ASN A 40 10.07 -14.90 -9.33
C ASN A 40 10.60 -14.00 -10.45
N ARG A 41 11.87 -14.22 -10.84
CA ARG A 41 12.56 -13.63 -12.01
C ARG A 41 11.96 -14.04 -13.36
N SER A 42 10.67 -14.36 -13.43
CA SER A 42 9.99 -14.59 -14.69
C SER A 42 9.55 -13.24 -15.25
N ASP A 43 10.17 -12.82 -16.35
CA ASP A 43 10.05 -11.50 -16.98
C ASP A 43 8.62 -11.08 -17.43
N LYS A 44 7.59 -11.88 -17.12
CA LYS A 44 6.20 -11.63 -17.54
C LYS A 44 5.19 -11.94 -16.43
N VAL A 45 5.25 -11.20 -15.33
CA VAL A 45 4.15 -11.19 -14.33
C VAL A 45 3.07 -10.20 -14.81
N SER A 46 1.83 -10.66 -14.95
CA SER A 46 0.70 -9.81 -15.36
C SER A 46 0.37 -8.77 -14.28
N ALA A 47 -0.19 -7.62 -14.68
CA ALA A 47 -0.64 -6.60 -13.74
C ALA A 47 -1.65 -7.16 -12.72
N SER A 48 -2.54 -8.07 -13.14
CA SER A 48 -3.49 -8.75 -12.25
C SER A 48 -2.80 -9.56 -11.17
N LYS A 49 -1.71 -10.28 -11.51
CA LYS A 49 -0.93 -11.06 -10.55
C LYS A 49 -0.18 -10.15 -9.58
N VAL A 50 0.39 -9.04 -10.06
CA VAL A 50 1.02 -8.05 -9.18
C VAL A 50 0.03 -7.50 -8.16
N LEU A 51 -1.17 -7.11 -8.60
CA LEU A 51 -2.22 -6.60 -7.71
C LEU A 51 -2.68 -7.67 -6.71
N GLN A 52 -2.83 -8.92 -7.16
CA GLN A 52 -3.19 -10.02 -6.28
C GLN A 52 -2.14 -10.24 -5.19
N GLU A 53 -0.86 -10.31 -5.54
CA GLU A 53 0.22 -10.44 -4.56
C GLU A 53 0.33 -9.21 -3.66
N THR A 54 0.06 -8.01 -4.17
CA THR A 54 -0.04 -6.80 -3.34
C THR A 54 -1.10 -6.98 -2.26
N CYS A 55 -2.30 -7.41 -2.63
CA CYS A 55 -3.38 -7.64 -1.69
C CYS A 55 -3.08 -8.78 -0.71
N ASN A 56 -2.38 -9.84 -1.16
CA ASN A 56 -1.92 -10.92 -0.28
C ASN A 56 -0.94 -10.40 0.77
N TYR A 57 0.06 -9.62 0.34
CA TYR A 57 1.09 -9.08 1.21
C TYR A 57 0.54 -8.08 2.22
N ILE A 58 -0.40 -7.22 1.82
CA ILE A 58 -1.10 -6.33 2.77
C ILE A 58 -1.84 -7.16 3.84
N ARG A 59 -2.51 -8.25 3.45
CA ARG A 59 -3.18 -9.13 4.41
C ARG A 59 -2.21 -9.83 5.35
N SER A 60 -1.06 -10.31 4.86
CA SER A 60 -0.05 -10.93 5.71
C SER A 60 0.55 -9.92 6.68
N LEU A 61 0.87 -8.72 6.22
CA LEU A 61 1.37 -7.63 7.07
C LEU A 61 0.37 -7.25 8.16
N HIS A 62 -0.92 -7.08 7.82
CA HIS A 62 -1.93 -6.81 8.85
C HIS A 62 -2.01 -7.91 9.90
N LYS A 63 -1.94 -9.18 9.47
CA LYS A 63 -1.92 -10.32 10.39
C LYS A 63 -0.67 -10.32 11.27
N GLU A 64 0.51 -10.09 10.69
CA GLU A 64 1.76 -10.03 11.45
C GLU A 64 1.72 -8.91 12.49
N VAL A 65 1.18 -7.74 12.14
CA VAL A 65 0.99 -6.62 13.07
C VAL A 65 0.02 -7.00 14.20
N GLU A 66 -1.09 -7.65 13.88
CA GLU A 66 -2.08 -8.11 14.87
C GLU A 66 -1.46 -9.16 15.82
N ASP A 67 -0.81 -10.20 15.28
CA ASP A 67 -0.15 -11.26 16.04
C ASP A 67 0.97 -10.68 16.95
N LEU A 68 1.75 -9.72 16.44
CA LEU A 68 2.78 -9.01 17.22
C LEU A 68 2.18 -8.16 18.33
N SER A 69 1.09 -7.43 18.05
CA SER A 69 0.37 -6.61 19.01
C SER A 69 -0.19 -7.45 20.15
N ASP A 70 -0.79 -8.60 19.84
CA ASP A 70 -1.32 -9.52 20.83
C ASP A 70 -0.22 -10.12 21.70
N ARG A 71 0.87 -10.59 21.08
CA ARG A 71 2.03 -11.13 21.80
C ARG A 71 2.66 -10.08 22.72
N LEU A 72 2.78 -8.83 22.26
CA LEU A 72 3.27 -7.73 23.08
C LEU A 72 2.33 -7.44 24.25
N SER A 73 1.01 -7.42 24.00
CA SER A 73 0.00 -7.21 25.04
C SER A 73 0.06 -8.29 26.11
N GLN A 74 0.26 -9.56 25.70
CA GLN A 74 0.44 -10.67 26.62
C GLN A 74 1.73 -10.54 27.43
N LEU A 75 2.85 -10.18 26.79
CA LEU A 75 4.12 -9.95 27.49
C LEU A 75 3.97 -8.83 28.54
N LEU A 76 3.34 -7.71 28.17
CA LEU A 76 3.07 -6.60 29.09
C LEU A 76 2.14 -6.97 30.24
N ALA A 77 1.21 -7.91 30.04
CA ALA A 77 0.35 -8.42 31.11
C ALA A 77 1.06 -9.39 32.07
N THR A 78 2.10 -10.08 31.60
CA THR A 78 2.92 -10.99 32.43
C THR A 78 4.02 -10.28 33.21
N ILE A 79 4.50 -9.14 32.71
CA ILE A 79 5.48 -8.33 33.42
C ILE A 79 4.74 -7.59 34.54
N ASP A 80 5.33 -7.60 35.74
CA ASP A 80 4.83 -6.79 36.84
C ASP A 80 4.69 -5.33 36.38
N ALA A 81 3.50 -4.76 36.52
CA ALA A 81 3.18 -3.46 35.95
C ALA A 81 4.05 -2.33 36.52
N GLU A 82 4.66 -2.58 37.68
CA GLU A 82 5.55 -1.68 38.43
C GLU A 82 7.05 -1.89 38.11
N SER A 83 7.40 -2.89 37.28
CA SER A 83 8.79 -3.15 36.90
C SER A 83 9.36 -2.09 35.95
N ALA A 84 10.66 -1.84 36.07
CA ALA A 84 11.38 -0.88 35.21
C ALA A 84 11.33 -1.30 33.73
N GLU A 85 11.32 -2.60 33.45
CA GLU A 85 11.22 -3.18 32.12
C GLU A 85 9.86 -2.87 31.47
N ALA A 86 8.75 -2.96 32.22
CA ALA A 86 7.43 -2.56 31.73
C ALA A 86 7.37 -1.05 31.42
N ALA A 87 8.00 -0.23 32.26
CA ALA A 87 8.08 1.22 32.03
C ALA A 87 8.86 1.56 30.74
N ILE A 88 9.98 0.87 30.48
CA ILE A 88 10.77 1.04 29.26
C ILE A 88 9.94 0.65 28.02
N ILE A 89 9.29 -0.52 28.03
CA ILE A 89 8.47 -0.97 26.89
C ILE A 89 7.33 0.02 26.62
N ARG A 90 6.63 0.51 27.65
CA ARG A 90 5.58 1.54 27.49
C ARG A 90 6.14 2.85 26.90
N SER A 91 7.35 3.26 27.30
CA SER A 91 7.99 4.47 26.78
C SER A 91 8.43 4.37 25.32
N LEU A 92 8.69 3.16 24.83
CA LEU A 92 9.04 2.91 23.42
C LEU A 92 7.79 2.80 22.51
N LEU A 93 6.62 2.57 23.10
CA LEU A 93 5.33 2.48 22.38
C LEU A 93 4.54 3.80 22.33
N MET A 94 4.91 4.80 23.13
CA MET A 94 4.39 6.17 23.05
C MET A 94 5.25 7.05 22.15
#